data_AF-X0U9W1-F1
#
_entry.id   AF-X0U9W1-F1
#
_cell.length_a   1.000
_cell.length_b   1.000
_cell.length_c   1.000
_cell.angle_alpha   90.00
_cell.angle_beta   90.00
_cell.angle_gamma   90.00
#
_symmetry.space_group_name_H-M   'P 1'
#
loop_
_entity.id
_entity.type
_entity.pdbx_description
1 polymer ?
#
loop_
_entity_poly.entity_id
_entity_poly.type
_entity_poly.pdbx_seq_one_letter_code
_entity_poly.pdbx_strand_id
1 'polypeptide(L)'
;ICPYVRSCLDVAINGKLDFLKGAVFVNSCDAMRRLYEVWKRQIKTGFIYLIDVPKRTGSIDLEYFQNEIKGFIENLHAYFKVTISYDSFDRSIQEYETMRGLLKKLYQLRKQNPSPISGTDVIKIINNSAALPVELFSRECEVFLKEAEQNAGSENRSRVRGMPRLLIAGNIVHHPEIFELIEEAGVEIVADSICTGSKAFTINFPEGNNFPQRFAEAYLNKPPCARMMKGSEELDNILQMIKEYGVDGVIYHTLKFCDMYLDNIPSAKKFFNANNVKALFL
;
A
#
# COMPACT_ATOMS: atom_id res chain seq x y z
N ILE A 1 -4.14 15.38 15.25
CA ILE A 1 -3.14 14.52 14.55
C ILE A 1 -3.83 13.25 14.07
N CYS A 2 -3.43 12.73 12.91
CA CYS A 2 -4.02 11.51 12.32
C CYS A 2 -3.96 10.31 13.28
N PRO A 3 -5.03 9.49 13.38
CA PRO A 3 -5.11 8.36 14.31
C PRO A 3 -4.04 7.29 14.05
N TYR A 4 -3.59 7.13 12.79
CA TYR A 4 -2.49 6.23 12.45
C TYR A 4 -1.19 6.60 13.17
N VAL A 5 -0.76 7.86 13.04
CA VAL A 5 0.45 8.37 13.72
C VAL A 5 0.35 8.24 15.23
N ARG A 6 -0.83 8.55 15.79
CA ARG A 6 -1.09 8.38 17.22
C ARG A 6 -0.92 6.92 17.65
N SER A 7 -1.49 5.99 16.87
CA SER A 7 -1.40 4.54 17.14
C SER A 7 0.05 4.06 17.10
N CYS A 8 0.82 4.43 16.06
CA CYS A 8 2.24 4.07 15.97
C CYS A 8 3.03 4.52 17.20
N LEU A 9 2.78 5.75 17.68
CA LEU A 9 3.45 6.26 18.88
C LEU A 9 3.01 5.53 20.15
N ASP A 10 1.72 5.27 20.31
CA ASP A 10 1.17 4.58 21.49
C ASP A 10 1.75 3.17 21.62
N VAL A 11 1.77 2.40 20.53
CA VAL A 11 2.36 1.05 20.50
C VAL A 11 3.86 1.10 20.86
N ALA A 12 4.59 2.11 20.39
CA ALA A 12 6.00 2.30 20.70
C ALA A 12 6.26 2.69 22.17
N ILE A 13 5.50 3.63 22.73
CA ILE A 13 5.64 4.07 24.13
C ILE A 13 5.35 2.92 25.10
N ASN A 14 4.42 2.04 24.75
CA ASN A 14 4.06 0.88 25.55
C ASN A 14 5.05 -0.31 25.39
N GLY A 15 6.22 -0.10 24.78
CA GLY A 15 7.29 -1.11 24.65
C GLY A 15 6.94 -2.28 23.72
N LYS A 16 5.84 -2.20 22.96
CA LYS A 16 5.41 -3.29 22.08
C LYS A 16 6.32 -3.47 20.86
N LEU A 17 7.20 -2.51 20.61
CA LEU A 17 8.15 -2.49 19.48
C LEU A 17 9.61 -2.61 19.92
N ASP A 18 9.88 -3.00 21.18
CA ASP A 18 11.24 -3.10 21.74
C ASP A 18 12.11 -4.16 21.03
N PHE A 19 11.48 -5.08 20.31
CA PHE A 19 12.18 -6.07 19.48
C PHE A 19 12.81 -5.46 18.22
N LEU A 20 12.39 -4.26 17.79
CA LEU A 20 12.93 -3.59 16.61
C LEU A 20 14.34 -3.05 16.86
N LYS A 21 15.26 -3.33 15.94
CA LYS A 21 16.62 -2.77 15.95
C LYS A 21 16.69 -1.34 15.40
N GLY A 22 15.66 -0.92 14.68
CA GLY A 22 15.57 0.42 14.13
C GLY A 22 14.19 0.75 13.57
N ALA A 23 14.00 2.02 13.23
CA ALA A 23 12.79 2.54 12.61
C ALA A 23 13.16 3.51 11.48
N VAL A 24 12.50 3.37 10.34
CA VAL A 24 12.65 4.27 9.18
C VAL A 24 11.35 5.02 8.99
N PHE A 25 11.46 6.34 8.93
CA PHE A 25 10.35 7.25 8.70
C PHE A 25 10.46 7.85 7.31
N VAL A 26 9.33 8.29 6.78
CA VAL A 26 9.24 8.95 5.47
C VAL A 26 8.59 10.30 5.65
N ASN A 27 9.16 11.35 5.04
CA ASN A 27 8.58 12.68 4.98
C ASN A 27 7.35 12.71 4.05
N SER A 28 6.29 12.02 4.45
CA SER A 28 5.06 11.85 3.67
C SER A 28 3.99 12.89 4.01
N CYS A 29 3.89 13.29 5.28
CA CYS A 29 3.04 14.37 5.77
C CYS A 29 3.63 14.96 7.06
N ASP A 30 3.11 16.11 7.49
CA ASP A 30 3.60 16.79 8.71
C ASP A 30 3.49 15.91 9.96
N ALA A 31 2.40 15.14 10.08
CA ALA A 31 2.22 14.24 11.20
C ALA A 31 3.32 13.15 11.27
N MET A 32 3.73 12.59 10.14
CA MET A 32 4.83 11.61 10.08
C MET A 32 6.19 12.24 10.40
N ARG A 33 6.43 13.47 9.95
CA ARG A 33 7.65 14.23 10.31
C ARG A 33 7.73 14.50 11.81
N ARG A 34 6.60 14.90 12.43
CA ARG A 34 6.52 15.07 13.89
C ARG A 34 6.67 13.74 14.64
N LEU A 35 6.15 12.64 14.10
CA LEU A 35 6.34 11.32 14.68
C LEU A 35 7.82 10.97 14.76
N TYR A 36 8.58 11.16 13.68
CA TYR A 36 10.04 10.94 13.67
C TYR A 36 10.77 11.74 14.77
N GLU A 37 10.45 13.03 14.94
CA GLU A 37 11.08 13.88 15.95
C GLU A 37 10.75 13.47 17.40
N VAL A 38 9.50 13.05 17.64
CA VAL A 38 9.11 12.52 18.95
C VAL A 38 9.77 11.17 19.18
N TRP A 39 9.76 10.29 18.17
CA TRP A 39 10.33 8.95 18.23
C TRP A 39 11.81 9.00 18.62
N LYS A 40 12.60 9.84 17.95
CA LYS A 40 14.02 10.04 18.25
C LYS A 40 14.30 10.47 19.69
N ARG A 41 13.37 11.17 20.33
CA ARG A 41 13.53 11.70 21.70
C ARG A 41 13.00 10.74 22.77
N GLN A 42 11.93 10.01 22.46
CA GLN A 42 11.14 9.30 23.46
C GLN A 42 11.26 7.78 23.36
N ILE A 43 11.52 7.25 22.17
CA ILE A 43 11.55 5.81 21.93
C ILE A 43 13.00 5.36 21.78
N LYS A 44 13.39 4.37 22.58
CA LYS A 44 14.74 3.80 22.57
C LYS A 44 14.86 2.75 21.47
N THR A 45 14.81 3.19 20.21
CA THR A 45 15.10 2.33 19.06
C THR A 45 16.51 2.65 18.55
N GLY A 46 17.29 1.62 18.24
CA GLY A 46 18.72 1.78 17.93
C GLY A 46 18.97 2.68 16.71
N PHE A 47 18.63 2.19 15.52
CA PHE A 47 18.78 2.93 14.27
C PHE A 47 17.52 3.75 13.99
N ILE A 48 17.65 5.04 13.70
CA ILE A 48 16.51 5.90 13.36
C ILE A 48 16.89 6.76 12.16
N TYR A 49 16.10 6.70 11.09
CA TYR A 49 16.37 7.44 9.86
C TYR A 49 15.07 8.05 9.29
N LEU A 50 15.18 9.23 8.67
CA LEU A 50 14.09 9.86 7.94
C LEU A 50 14.51 9.97 6.48
N ILE A 51 13.73 9.35 5.58
CA ILE A 51 13.90 9.48 4.14
C ILE A 51 13.01 10.64 3.68
N ASP A 52 13.59 11.66 3.04
CA ASP A 52 12.80 12.67 2.35
C ASP A 52 12.40 12.16 0.96
N VAL A 53 11.14 12.35 0.60
CA VAL A 53 10.60 11.83 -0.66
C VAL A 53 9.94 12.98 -1.42
N PRO A 54 10.38 13.25 -2.67
CA PRO A 54 9.82 14.35 -3.44
C PRO A 54 8.33 14.11 -3.74
N LYS A 55 7.64 15.22 -4.01
CA LYS A 55 6.20 15.24 -4.32
C LYS A 55 5.91 15.22 -5.82
N ARG A 56 6.94 15.38 -6.66
CA ARG A 56 6.91 15.34 -8.12
C ARG A 56 7.86 14.24 -8.60
N THR A 57 7.86 13.99 -9.91
CA THR A 57 8.59 12.90 -10.55
C THR A 57 9.43 13.39 -11.74
N GLY A 58 9.80 14.66 -11.75
CA GLY A 58 10.70 15.20 -12.77
C GLY A 58 12.13 14.68 -12.59
N SER A 59 12.99 14.94 -13.57
CA SER A 59 14.40 14.51 -13.52
C SER A 59 15.14 15.00 -12.27
N ILE A 60 14.92 16.25 -11.87
CA ILE A 60 15.51 16.83 -10.65
C ILE A 60 14.99 16.12 -9.39
N ASP A 61 13.70 15.79 -9.35
CA ASP A 61 13.11 15.07 -8.21
C ASP A 61 13.68 13.64 -8.12
N LEU A 62 13.89 13.00 -9.27
CA LEU A 62 14.49 11.67 -9.36
C LEU A 62 15.95 11.67 -8.88
N GLU A 63 16.76 12.60 -9.37
CA GLU A 63 18.16 12.74 -8.95
C GLU A 63 18.27 13.03 -7.45
N TYR A 64 17.42 13.92 -6.94
CA TYR A 64 17.33 14.20 -5.50
C TYR A 64 17.02 12.93 -4.71
N PHE A 65 15.99 12.17 -5.13
CA PHE A 65 15.60 10.97 -4.40
C PHE A 65 16.62 9.85 -4.50
N GLN A 66 17.32 9.71 -5.64
CA GLN A 66 18.45 8.79 -5.78
C GLN A 66 19.55 9.10 -4.73
N ASN A 67 19.85 10.38 -4.51
CA ASN A 67 20.82 10.78 -3.49
C ASN A 67 20.33 10.51 -2.06
N GLU A 68 19.04 10.71 -1.78
CA GLU A 68 18.42 10.33 -0.49
C GLU A 68 18.55 8.83 -0.21
N ILE A 69 18.31 7.98 -1.23
CA ILE A 69 18.47 6.53 -1.11
C ILE A 69 19.94 6.14 -0.93
N LYS A 70 20.86 6.80 -1.62
CA LYS A 70 22.30 6.58 -1.43
C LYS A 70 22.71 6.88 0.02
N GLY A 71 22.31 8.05 0.54
CA GLY A 71 22.60 8.42 1.94
C GLY A 71 21.99 7.45 2.94
N PHE A 72 20.78 6.96 2.68
CA PHE A 72 20.14 5.93 3.52
C PHE A 72 20.96 4.64 3.57
N ILE A 73 21.45 4.17 2.41
CA ILE A 73 22.25 2.94 2.30
C ILE A 73 23.60 3.09 3.00
N GLU A 74 24.26 4.25 2.87
CA GLU A 74 25.50 4.56 3.60
C GLU A 74 25.28 4.53 5.13
N ASN A 75 24.15 5.04 5.61
CA ASN A 75 23.79 5.00 7.03
C ASN A 75 23.51 3.57 7.52
N LEU A 76 22.85 2.74 6.71
CA LEU A 76 22.66 1.32 7.03
C LEU A 76 23.99 0.58 7.15
N HIS A 77 24.91 0.79 6.19
CA HIS A 77 26.26 0.20 6.26
C HIS A 77 27.00 0.63 7.52
N ALA A 78 26.99 1.93 7.81
CA ALA A 78 27.72 2.49 8.95
C ALA A 78 27.18 1.99 10.29
N TYR A 79 25.86 1.88 10.44
CA TYR A 79 25.23 1.49 11.69
C TYR A 79 25.24 -0.02 11.92
N PHE A 80 24.75 -0.79 10.94
CA PHE A 80 24.61 -2.25 11.08
C PHE A 80 25.88 -3.03 10.74
N LYS A 81 26.91 -2.37 10.20
CA LYS A 81 28.15 -3.01 9.74
C LYS A 81 27.89 -4.10 8.70
N VAL A 82 26.95 -3.83 7.80
CA VAL A 82 26.56 -4.69 6.68
C VAL A 82 26.98 -4.07 5.36
N THR A 83 27.05 -4.90 4.31
CA THR A 83 27.28 -4.45 2.94
C THR A 83 26.09 -4.86 2.08
N ILE A 84 25.38 -3.87 1.53
CA ILE A 84 24.34 -4.03 0.52
C ILE A 84 25.05 -3.97 -0.84
N SER A 85 25.35 -5.15 -1.39
CA SER A 85 25.92 -5.31 -2.73
C SER A 85 24.83 -5.28 -3.80
N TYR A 86 25.24 -5.06 -5.05
CA TYR A 86 24.37 -5.21 -6.21
C TYR A 86 23.64 -6.57 -6.20
N ASP A 87 24.37 -7.67 -6.03
CA ASP A 87 23.80 -9.03 -6.04
C ASP A 87 22.80 -9.26 -4.89
N SER A 88 23.05 -8.69 -3.71
CA SER A 88 22.12 -8.79 -2.58
C SER A 88 20.84 -7.99 -2.82
N PHE A 89 20.97 -6.83 -3.45
CA PHE A 89 19.84 -5.97 -3.78
C PHE A 89 18.99 -6.57 -4.90
N ASP A 90 19.62 -7.07 -5.97
CA ASP A 90 18.91 -7.64 -7.11
C ASP A 90 18.17 -8.94 -6.71
N ARG A 91 18.80 -9.78 -5.89
CA ARG A 91 18.12 -10.94 -5.29
C ARG A 91 16.89 -10.54 -4.48
N SER A 92 17.00 -9.50 -3.65
CA SER A 92 15.86 -9.00 -2.89
C SER A 92 14.76 -8.45 -3.80
N ILE A 93 15.10 -7.76 -4.89
CA ILE A 93 14.10 -7.37 -5.90
C ILE A 93 13.37 -8.60 -6.45
N GLN A 94 14.08 -9.66 -6.83
CA GLN A 94 13.48 -10.87 -7.41
C GLN A 94 12.53 -11.58 -6.43
N GLU A 95 12.89 -11.67 -5.16
CA GLU A 95 12.03 -12.20 -4.09
C GLU A 95 10.75 -11.37 -3.95
N TYR A 96 10.88 -10.03 -3.90
CA TYR A 96 9.73 -9.14 -3.80
C TYR A 96 8.89 -9.11 -5.07
N GLU A 97 9.47 -9.25 -6.26
CA GLU A 97 8.72 -9.37 -7.52
C GLU A 97 7.91 -10.67 -7.57
N THR A 98 8.44 -11.76 -7.00
CA THR A 98 7.68 -13.01 -6.84
C THR A 98 6.47 -12.80 -5.94
N MET A 99 6.66 -12.19 -4.77
CA MET A 99 5.57 -11.81 -3.87
C MET A 99 4.55 -10.89 -4.57
N ARG A 100 4.99 -9.83 -5.24
CA ARG A 100 4.12 -8.90 -5.98
C ARG A 100 3.37 -9.62 -7.09
N GLY A 101 4.00 -10.58 -7.77
CA GLY A 101 3.37 -11.42 -8.79
C GLY A 101 2.23 -12.26 -8.23
N LEU A 102 2.41 -12.87 -7.05
CA LEU A 102 1.36 -13.62 -6.36
C LEU A 102 0.21 -12.70 -5.93
N LEU A 103 0.50 -11.53 -5.35
CA LEU A 103 -0.52 -10.54 -4.99
C LEU A 103 -1.28 -10.01 -6.22
N LYS A 104 -0.59 -9.79 -7.36
CA LYS A 104 -1.23 -9.44 -8.62
C LYS A 104 -2.18 -10.55 -9.08
N LYS A 105 -1.77 -11.82 -9.04
CA LYS A 105 -2.65 -12.98 -9.36
C LYS A 105 -3.87 -13.04 -8.44
N LEU A 106 -3.69 -12.83 -7.13
CA LEU A 106 -4.77 -12.75 -6.14
C LEU A 106 -5.83 -11.72 -6.55
N TYR A 107 -5.41 -10.52 -6.96
CA TYR A 107 -6.32 -9.50 -7.44
C TYR A 107 -6.98 -9.87 -8.78
N GLN A 108 -6.25 -10.50 -9.71
CA GLN A 108 -6.84 -10.96 -10.97
C GLN A 108 -8.01 -11.95 -10.74
N LEU A 109 -7.91 -12.84 -9.75
CA LEU A 109 -9.00 -13.77 -9.41
C LEU A 109 -10.28 -13.04 -8.98
N ARG A 110 -10.16 -11.87 -8.34
CA ARG A 110 -11.31 -11.07 -7.87
C ARG A 110 -12.11 -10.40 -8.99
N LYS A 111 -11.62 -10.44 -10.23
CA LYS A 111 -12.39 -10.00 -11.41
C LYS A 111 -13.56 -10.92 -11.73
N GLN A 112 -13.52 -12.16 -11.24
CA GLN A 112 -14.64 -13.09 -11.36
C GLN A 112 -15.86 -12.57 -10.58
N ASN A 113 -17.05 -12.91 -11.07
CA ASN A 113 -18.32 -12.54 -10.43
C ASN A 113 -19.19 -13.79 -10.23
N PRO A 114 -19.40 -14.24 -8.97
CA PRO A 114 -18.89 -13.65 -7.72
C PRO A 114 -17.37 -13.87 -7.53
N SER A 115 -16.74 -13.01 -6.72
CA SER A 115 -15.30 -13.12 -6.41
C SER A 115 -15.01 -14.41 -5.63
N PRO A 116 -13.94 -15.17 -5.95
CA PRO A 116 -13.58 -16.37 -5.21
C PRO A 116 -13.00 -16.08 -3.82
N ILE A 117 -12.59 -14.84 -3.56
CA ILE A 117 -11.93 -14.41 -2.31
C ILE A 117 -12.61 -13.13 -1.83
N SER A 118 -12.97 -13.09 -0.55
CA SER A 118 -13.56 -11.90 0.09
C SER A 118 -12.57 -10.74 0.15
N GLY A 119 -13.06 -9.50 0.18
CA GLY A 119 -12.21 -8.34 0.44
C GLY A 119 -11.56 -8.38 1.82
N THR A 120 -12.28 -8.92 2.81
CA THR A 120 -11.77 -9.16 4.16
C THR A 120 -10.53 -10.06 4.17
N ASP A 121 -10.56 -11.19 3.45
CA ASP A 121 -9.42 -12.11 3.41
C ASP A 121 -8.25 -11.47 2.67
N VAL A 122 -8.52 -10.71 1.61
CA VAL A 122 -7.47 -10.00 0.87
C VAL A 122 -6.74 -9.01 1.76
N ILE A 123 -7.44 -8.17 2.54
CA ILE A 123 -6.74 -7.22 3.42
C ILE A 123 -5.94 -7.93 4.52
N LYS A 124 -6.41 -9.08 5.03
CA LYS A 124 -5.63 -9.93 5.95
C LYS A 124 -4.36 -10.46 5.30
N ILE A 125 -4.45 -10.93 4.05
CA ILE A 125 -3.30 -11.41 3.26
C ILE A 125 -2.30 -10.27 3.02
N ILE A 126 -2.75 -9.07 2.63
CA ILE A 126 -1.87 -7.92 2.42
C ILE A 126 -1.19 -7.46 3.72
N ASN A 127 -1.91 -7.46 4.84
CA ASN A 127 -1.31 -7.16 6.14
C ASN A 127 -0.20 -8.18 6.48
N ASN A 128 -0.43 -9.47 6.22
CA ASN A 128 0.57 -10.51 6.43
C ASN A 128 1.78 -10.34 5.50
N SER A 129 1.60 -9.88 4.26
CA SER A 129 2.73 -9.62 3.34
C SER A 129 3.66 -8.51 3.83
N ALA A 130 3.15 -7.59 4.66
CA ALA A 130 3.97 -6.53 5.27
C ALA A 130 4.67 -6.96 6.56
N ALA A 131 4.25 -8.06 7.19
CA ALA A 131 4.73 -8.50 8.51
C ALA A 131 5.64 -9.73 8.47
N LEU A 132 5.47 -10.61 7.48
CA LEU A 132 6.21 -11.87 7.36
C LEU A 132 7.46 -11.73 6.47
N PRO A 133 8.49 -12.58 6.65
CA PRO A 133 9.55 -12.75 5.67
C PRO A 133 8.97 -13.06 4.28
N VAL A 134 9.55 -12.47 3.23
CA VAL A 134 9.01 -12.50 1.87
C VAL A 134 8.91 -13.93 1.30
N GLU A 135 9.86 -14.79 1.65
CA GLU A 135 9.91 -16.19 1.20
C GLU A 135 8.82 -17.03 1.87
N LEU A 136 8.63 -16.83 3.18
CA LEU A 136 7.57 -17.49 3.94
C LEU A 136 6.21 -17.07 3.39
N PHE A 137 5.98 -15.76 3.27
CA PHE A 137 4.73 -15.25 2.72
C PHE A 137 4.46 -15.79 1.31
N SER A 138 5.45 -15.75 0.42
CA SER A 138 5.29 -16.18 -0.97
C SER A 138 4.90 -17.65 -1.06
N ARG A 139 5.52 -18.52 -0.24
CA ARG A 139 5.18 -19.95 -0.19
C ARG A 139 3.73 -20.17 0.24
N GLU A 140 3.31 -19.56 1.34
CA GLU A 140 1.94 -19.73 1.86
C GLU A 140 0.90 -19.12 0.91
N CYS A 141 1.20 -17.97 0.32
CA CYS A 141 0.32 -17.32 -0.65
C CYS A 141 0.15 -18.15 -1.93
N GLU A 142 1.21 -18.84 -2.40
CA GLU A 142 1.10 -19.75 -3.54
C GLU A 142 0.19 -20.95 -3.25
N VAL A 143 0.27 -21.53 -2.05
CA VAL A 143 -0.63 -22.62 -1.62
C VAL A 143 -2.07 -22.12 -1.59
N PHE A 144 -2.32 -20.99 -0.93
CA PHE A 144 -3.64 -20.38 -0.87
C PHE A 144 -4.24 -20.09 -2.26
N LEU A 145 -3.43 -19.55 -3.19
CA LEU A 145 -3.89 -19.26 -4.55
C LEU A 145 -4.31 -20.52 -5.30
N LYS A 146 -3.56 -21.63 -5.16
CA LYS A 146 -3.91 -22.91 -5.79
C LYS A 146 -5.25 -23.44 -5.26
N GLU A 147 -5.49 -23.33 -3.96
CA GLU A 147 -6.76 -23.72 -3.35
C GLU A 147 -7.91 -22.80 -3.80
N ALA A 148 -7.69 -21.48 -3.84
CA ALA A 148 -8.69 -20.51 -4.30
C ALA A 148 -9.08 -20.73 -5.77
N GLU A 149 -8.11 -21.04 -6.64
CA GLU A 149 -8.33 -21.36 -8.05
C GLU A 149 -9.11 -22.66 -8.23
N GLN A 150 -8.80 -23.72 -7.47
CA GLN A 150 -9.54 -24.98 -7.52
C GLN A 150 -10.99 -24.82 -7.02
N ASN A 151 -11.17 -23.99 -6.01
CA ASN A 151 -12.49 -23.69 -5.46
C ASN A 151 -13.26 -22.66 -6.31
N ALA A 152 -12.65 -22.07 -7.34
CA ALA A 152 -13.23 -21.08 -8.23
C ALA A 152 -14.37 -21.60 -9.14
N GLY A 153 -14.80 -22.86 -8.99
CA GLY A 153 -16.09 -23.39 -9.53
C GLY A 153 -17.15 -23.92 -8.52
N SER A 154 -16.89 -23.93 -7.21
CA SER A 154 -17.79 -24.53 -6.20
C SER A 154 -19.15 -23.80 -5.99
N GLU A 155 -20.19 -24.59 -5.66
CA GLU A 155 -21.59 -24.18 -5.45
C GLU A 155 -21.84 -23.22 -4.26
N ASN A 156 -20.88 -23.12 -3.33
CA ASN A 156 -20.99 -22.33 -2.09
C ASN A 156 -21.04 -20.80 -2.34
N ARG A 157 -20.91 -20.36 -3.60
CA ARG A 157 -20.95 -18.95 -4.02
C ARG A 157 -22.32 -18.43 -4.44
N SER A 158 -23.36 -19.26 -4.40
CA SER A 158 -24.73 -18.85 -4.74
C SER A 158 -25.25 -17.70 -3.87
N ARG A 159 -24.77 -17.55 -2.63
CA ARG A 159 -25.17 -16.49 -1.69
C ARG A 159 -24.67 -15.09 -2.06
N VAL A 160 -23.59 -15.00 -2.84
CA VAL A 160 -22.90 -13.74 -3.16
C VAL A 160 -23.30 -13.24 -4.56
N ARG A 161 -23.93 -14.10 -5.36
CA ARG A 161 -24.30 -13.78 -6.74
C ARG A 161 -25.31 -12.63 -6.80
N GLY A 162 -24.93 -11.55 -7.47
CA GLY A 162 -25.78 -10.37 -7.66
C GLY A 162 -25.64 -9.29 -6.58
N MET A 163 -24.72 -9.45 -5.64
CA MET A 163 -24.35 -8.37 -4.71
C MET A 163 -23.64 -7.22 -5.46
N PRO A 164 -23.83 -5.96 -5.06
CA PRO A 164 -23.07 -4.84 -5.60
C PRO A 164 -21.58 -5.00 -5.33
N ARG A 165 -20.75 -4.71 -6.34
CA ARG A 165 -19.29 -4.82 -6.29
C ARG A 165 -18.69 -3.46 -6.01
N LEU A 166 -17.92 -3.33 -4.93
CA LEU A 166 -17.35 -2.06 -4.50
C LEU A 166 -15.82 -2.03 -4.59
N LEU A 167 -15.31 -0.81 -4.77
CA LEU A 167 -13.89 -0.48 -4.65
C LEU A 167 -13.68 0.44 -3.45
N ILE A 168 -12.70 0.13 -2.59
CA ILE A 168 -12.28 1.04 -1.51
C ILE A 168 -11.12 1.89 -2.00
N ALA A 169 -11.30 3.20 -2.10
CA ALA A 169 -10.27 4.16 -2.49
C ALA A 169 -9.89 5.05 -1.32
N GLY A 170 -8.66 5.58 -1.33
CA GLY A 170 -8.26 6.64 -0.41
C GLY A 170 -6.91 6.37 0.25
N ASN A 171 -6.84 6.62 1.56
CA ASN A 171 -5.61 6.46 2.33
C ASN A 171 -5.53 5.09 3.02
N ILE A 172 -4.78 4.98 4.11
CA ILE A 172 -4.53 3.71 4.80
C ILE A 172 -5.82 3.12 5.39
N VAL A 173 -6.05 1.84 5.10
CA VAL A 173 -7.06 0.99 5.75
C VAL A 173 -6.36 -0.34 6.03
N HIS A 174 -6.14 -0.66 7.30
CA HIS A 174 -5.40 -1.87 7.69
C HIS A 174 -6.16 -2.73 8.70
N HIS A 175 -7.33 -2.27 9.16
CA HIS A 175 -8.21 -3.01 10.06
C HIS A 175 -9.18 -3.87 9.22
N PRO A 176 -9.04 -5.20 9.23
CA PRO A 176 -9.95 -6.08 8.48
C PRO A 176 -11.42 -5.91 8.88
N GLU A 177 -11.68 -5.49 10.12
CA GLU A 177 -13.01 -5.25 10.67
C GLU A 177 -13.81 -4.21 9.86
N ILE A 178 -13.12 -3.27 9.19
CA ILE A 178 -13.77 -2.30 8.29
C ILE A 178 -14.29 -3.01 7.03
N PHE A 179 -13.52 -3.95 6.48
CA PHE A 179 -13.92 -4.73 5.32
C PHE A 179 -15.06 -5.68 5.70
N GLU A 180 -14.97 -6.34 6.86
CA GLU A 180 -16.00 -7.22 7.40
C GLU A 180 -17.34 -6.49 7.54
N LEU A 181 -17.34 -5.33 8.20
CA LEU A 181 -18.53 -4.49 8.39
C LEU A 181 -19.18 -4.07 7.06
N ILE A 182 -18.35 -3.75 6.06
CA ILE A 182 -18.86 -3.37 4.74
C ILE A 182 -19.47 -4.59 4.05
N GLU A 183 -18.79 -5.73 4.02
CA GLU A 183 -19.29 -6.95 3.36
C GLU A 183 -20.55 -7.51 4.04
N GLU A 184 -20.68 -7.38 5.36
CA GLU A 184 -21.91 -7.70 6.12
C GLU A 184 -23.13 -6.90 5.67
N ALA A 185 -22.93 -5.72 5.06
CA ALA A 185 -24.01 -4.92 4.46
C ALA A 185 -24.52 -5.48 3.12
N GLY A 186 -24.03 -6.64 2.67
CA GLY A 186 -24.50 -7.33 1.46
C GLY A 186 -23.85 -6.83 0.17
N VAL A 187 -22.55 -6.51 0.21
CA VAL A 187 -21.75 -6.06 -0.93
C VAL A 187 -20.45 -6.88 -1.03
N GLU A 188 -19.87 -6.96 -2.23
CA GLU A 188 -18.55 -7.56 -2.44
C GLU A 188 -17.49 -6.47 -2.58
N ILE A 189 -16.44 -6.49 -1.76
CA ILE A 189 -15.28 -5.63 -2.03
C ILE A 189 -14.37 -6.38 -2.99
N VAL A 190 -14.23 -5.89 -4.22
CA VAL A 190 -13.52 -6.61 -5.31
C VAL A 190 -12.21 -5.96 -5.73
N ALA A 191 -12.00 -4.70 -5.34
CA ALA A 191 -10.81 -3.94 -5.64
C ALA A 191 -10.56 -2.87 -4.57
N ASP A 192 -9.36 -2.32 -4.54
CA ASP A 192 -9.01 -1.21 -3.67
C ASP A 192 -7.90 -0.35 -4.29
N SER A 193 -7.85 0.92 -3.92
CA SER A 193 -6.82 1.90 -4.29
C SER A 193 -6.37 2.65 -3.03
N ILE A 194 -5.77 1.90 -2.11
CA ILE A 194 -5.33 2.36 -0.77
C ILE A 194 -3.84 2.11 -0.54
N CYS A 195 -3.25 2.81 0.44
CA CYS A 195 -1.82 2.71 0.75
C CYS A 195 -1.37 1.32 1.21
N THR A 196 -2.25 0.59 1.87
CA THR A 196 -2.05 -0.76 2.46
C THR A 196 -2.79 -1.83 1.67
N GLY A 197 -2.92 -1.63 0.37
CA GLY A 197 -3.59 -2.54 -0.56
C GLY A 197 -2.86 -2.56 -1.89
N SER A 198 -3.58 -2.40 -2.99
CA SER A 198 -3.04 -2.47 -4.35
C SER A 198 -1.82 -1.57 -4.60
N LYS A 199 -1.80 -0.37 -4.02
CA LYS A 199 -0.69 0.58 -4.18
C LYS A 199 0.62 0.10 -3.53
N ALA A 200 0.56 -0.84 -2.58
CA ALA A 200 1.74 -1.33 -1.88
C ALA A 200 2.58 -2.29 -2.74
N PHE A 201 1.94 -3.06 -3.63
CA PHE A 201 2.60 -4.06 -4.47
C PHE A 201 2.59 -3.71 -5.97
N THR A 202 1.94 -2.61 -6.37
CA THR A 202 2.01 -2.07 -7.74
C THR A 202 3.25 -1.20 -7.91
N ILE A 203 4.41 -1.85 -7.89
CA ILE A 203 5.73 -1.24 -8.08
C ILE A 203 6.46 -2.07 -9.12
N ASN A 204 7.13 -1.42 -10.07
CA ASN A 204 7.94 -2.09 -11.08
C ASN A 204 9.35 -1.50 -11.03
N PHE A 205 10.35 -2.37 -10.85
CA PHE A 205 11.75 -1.94 -10.88
C PHE A 205 12.28 -1.93 -12.31
N PRO A 206 12.91 -0.82 -12.76
CA PRO A 206 13.57 -0.79 -14.06
C PRO A 206 14.83 -1.66 -14.05
N GLU A 207 15.28 -2.05 -15.24
CA GLU A 207 16.54 -2.77 -15.42
C GLU A 207 17.76 -1.88 -15.15
N GLY A 208 18.91 -2.48 -14.89
CA GLY A 208 20.20 -1.80 -14.79
C GLY A 208 20.99 -2.09 -13.51
N ASN A 209 22.16 -1.46 -13.39
CA ASN A 209 23.13 -1.76 -12.33
C ASN A 209 23.20 -0.69 -11.22
N ASN A 210 22.56 0.46 -11.41
CA ASN A 210 22.52 1.54 -10.44
C ASN A 210 21.34 1.36 -9.48
N PHE A 211 21.53 0.62 -8.39
CA PHE A 211 20.42 0.27 -7.49
C PHE A 211 19.73 1.47 -6.81
N PRO A 212 20.41 2.56 -6.38
CA PRO A 212 19.71 3.73 -5.83
C PRO A 212 18.80 4.39 -6.87
N GLN A 213 19.26 4.48 -8.13
CA GLN A 213 18.46 5.00 -9.24
C GLN A 213 17.25 4.10 -9.50
N ARG A 214 17.45 2.78 -9.63
CA ARG A 214 16.36 1.81 -9.84
C ARG A 214 15.29 1.92 -8.75
N PHE A 215 15.71 2.03 -7.49
CA PHE A 215 14.78 2.23 -6.37
C PHE A 215 14.01 3.55 -6.48
N ALA A 216 14.72 4.64 -6.78
CA ALA A 216 14.11 5.95 -6.90
C ALA A 216 13.07 6.00 -8.03
N GLU A 217 13.41 5.46 -9.20
CA GLU A 217 12.51 5.37 -10.35
C GLU A 217 11.29 4.49 -10.03
N ALA A 218 11.51 3.29 -9.49
CA ALA A 218 10.44 2.35 -9.16
C ALA A 218 9.44 2.97 -8.18
N TYR A 219 9.94 3.63 -7.13
CA TYR A 219 9.10 4.20 -6.09
C TYR A 219 8.34 5.45 -6.54
N LEU A 220 8.97 6.34 -7.32
CA LEU A 220 8.32 7.56 -7.80
C LEU A 220 7.31 7.29 -8.91
N ASN A 221 7.47 6.21 -9.67
CA ASN A 221 6.55 5.80 -10.73
C ASN A 221 5.39 4.92 -10.27
N LYS A 222 5.33 4.52 -9.00
CA LYS A 222 4.19 3.78 -8.47
C LYS A 222 2.89 4.62 -8.50
N PRO A 223 1.70 3.99 -8.43
CA PRO A 223 0.44 4.72 -8.39
C PRO A 223 0.44 5.82 -7.33
N PRO A 224 0.07 7.06 -7.69
CA PRO A 224 0.18 8.19 -6.78
C PRO A 224 -0.83 8.09 -5.63
N CYS A 225 -0.45 8.68 -4.49
CA CYS A 225 -1.38 9.04 -3.43
C CYS A 225 -1.63 10.54 -3.48
N ALA A 226 -2.62 11.02 -2.71
CA ALA A 226 -2.98 12.43 -2.61
C ALA A 226 -1.81 13.39 -2.29
N ARG A 227 -0.67 12.89 -1.77
CA ARG A 227 0.51 13.73 -1.52
C ARG A 227 1.23 14.18 -2.80
N MET A 228 1.10 13.41 -3.88
CA MET A 228 1.86 13.60 -5.12
C MET A 228 1.19 14.66 -5.98
N MET A 229 1.99 15.54 -6.58
CA MET A 229 1.52 16.56 -7.52
C MET A 229 1.40 15.97 -8.93
N LYS A 230 0.52 14.97 -9.09
CA LYS A 230 0.26 14.27 -10.36
C LYS A 230 -1.15 14.52 -10.92
N GLY A 231 -1.78 15.62 -10.52
CA GLY A 231 -3.11 16.00 -11.00
C GLY A 231 -4.16 14.93 -10.71
N SER A 232 -4.90 14.49 -11.72
CA SER A 232 -5.98 13.51 -11.61
C SER A 232 -5.53 12.05 -11.65
N GLU A 233 -4.24 11.75 -11.81
CA GLU A 233 -3.74 10.38 -12.06
C GLU A 233 -4.21 9.36 -11.00
N GLU A 234 -4.32 9.75 -9.72
CA GLU A 234 -4.91 8.88 -8.69
C GLU A 234 -6.36 8.49 -9.03
N LEU A 235 -7.18 9.46 -9.43
CA LEU A 235 -8.59 9.28 -9.75
C LEU A 235 -8.78 8.56 -11.09
N ASP A 236 -7.90 8.82 -12.05
CA ASP A 236 -7.89 8.12 -13.35
C ASP A 236 -7.59 6.62 -13.17
N ASN A 237 -6.64 6.28 -12.29
CA ASN A 237 -6.38 4.89 -11.92
C ASN A 237 -7.61 4.23 -11.29
N ILE A 238 -8.37 4.95 -10.45
CA ILE A 238 -9.62 4.44 -9.88
C ILE A 238 -10.66 4.17 -10.98
N LEU A 239 -10.81 5.05 -11.98
CA LEU A 239 -11.70 4.79 -13.13
C LEU A 239 -11.30 3.56 -13.93
N GLN A 240 -10.01 3.34 -14.13
CA GLN A 240 -9.51 2.15 -14.81
C GLN A 240 -9.88 0.90 -14.01
N MET A 241 -9.64 0.90 -12.70
CA MET A 241 -9.99 -0.21 -11.82
C MET A 241 -11.51 -0.46 -11.78
N ILE A 242 -12.33 0.58 -11.84
CA ILE A 242 -13.80 0.42 -11.89
C ILE A 242 -14.22 -0.42 -13.10
N LYS A 243 -13.65 -0.12 -14.27
CA LYS A 243 -13.91 -0.87 -15.51
C LYS A 243 -13.34 -2.29 -15.44
N GLU A 244 -12.11 -2.41 -14.96
CA GLU A 244 -11.35 -3.67 -14.96
C GLU A 244 -11.95 -4.72 -14.01
N TYR A 245 -12.53 -4.30 -12.88
CA TYR A 245 -13.08 -5.20 -11.86
C TYR A 245 -14.62 -5.25 -11.85
N GLY A 246 -15.29 -4.54 -12.76
CA GLY A 246 -16.74 -4.46 -12.84
C GLY A 246 -17.36 -3.91 -11.54
N VAL A 247 -16.92 -2.73 -11.13
CA VAL A 247 -17.31 -2.07 -9.87
C VAL A 247 -18.57 -1.23 -10.07
N ASP A 248 -19.53 -1.37 -9.16
CA ASP A 248 -20.81 -0.63 -9.13
C ASP A 248 -20.75 0.67 -8.31
N GLY A 249 -19.78 0.79 -7.40
CA GLY A 249 -19.60 1.97 -6.57
C GLY A 249 -18.26 2.05 -5.84
N VAL A 250 -17.90 3.25 -5.39
CA VAL A 250 -16.64 3.53 -4.69
C VAL A 250 -16.92 3.96 -3.26
N ILE A 251 -16.19 3.39 -2.31
CA ILE A 251 -16.08 3.93 -0.96
C ILE A 251 -14.76 4.71 -0.90
N TYR A 252 -14.84 6.03 -0.83
CA TYR A 252 -13.69 6.92 -0.70
C TYR A 252 -13.41 7.18 0.79
N HIS A 253 -12.52 6.38 1.37
CA HIS A 253 -12.17 6.40 2.77
C HIS A 253 -11.03 7.38 3.08
N THR A 254 -11.23 8.20 4.10
CA THR A 254 -10.24 9.14 4.60
C THR A 254 -10.11 9.05 6.12
N LEU A 255 -8.92 8.69 6.61
CA LEU A 255 -8.60 8.90 8.02
C LEU A 255 -8.84 10.35 8.46
N LYS A 256 -9.48 10.51 9.62
CA LYS A 256 -9.64 11.79 10.31
C LYS A 256 -8.27 12.47 10.49
N PHE A 257 -8.18 13.75 10.12
CA PHE A 257 -6.94 14.56 10.14
C PHE A 257 -5.84 14.07 9.16
N CYS A 258 -6.22 13.45 8.04
CA CYS A 258 -5.32 13.25 6.92
C CYS A 258 -5.46 14.41 5.92
N ASP A 259 -4.69 15.48 6.15
CA ASP A 259 -4.88 16.76 5.47
C ASP A 259 -4.87 16.63 3.94
N MET A 260 -3.91 15.88 3.38
CA MET A 260 -3.78 15.70 1.91
C MET A 260 -5.01 15.02 1.28
N TYR A 261 -5.58 14.02 1.96
CA TYR A 261 -6.76 13.32 1.43
C TYR A 261 -8.06 14.09 1.67
N LEU A 262 -8.16 14.81 2.80
CA LEU A 262 -9.30 15.67 3.09
C LEU A 262 -9.39 16.84 2.10
N ASP A 263 -8.25 17.46 1.75
CA ASP A 263 -8.17 18.52 0.75
C ASP A 263 -8.63 18.04 -0.64
N ASN A 264 -8.37 16.77 -0.99
CA ASN A 264 -8.78 16.19 -2.27
C ASN A 264 -10.27 15.86 -2.37
N ILE A 265 -11.04 15.81 -1.26
CA ILE A 265 -12.46 15.38 -1.28
C ILE A 265 -13.32 16.20 -2.27
N PRO A 266 -13.29 17.54 -2.30
CA PRO A 266 -14.11 18.31 -3.23
C PRO A 266 -13.80 17.99 -4.70
N SER A 267 -12.52 17.82 -5.03
CA SER A 267 -12.07 17.47 -6.38
C SER A 267 -12.50 16.04 -6.76
N ALA A 268 -12.33 15.08 -5.84
CA ALA A 268 -12.78 13.71 -6.03
C ALA A 268 -14.31 13.62 -6.23
N LYS A 269 -15.11 14.37 -5.45
CA LYS A 269 -16.57 14.45 -5.62
C LYS A 269 -16.95 14.94 -7.01
N LYS A 270 -16.36 16.04 -7.45
CA LYS A 270 -16.61 16.60 -8.80
C LYS A 270 -16.23 15.59 -9.89
N PHE A 271 -15.08 14.94 -9.75
CA PHE A 271 -14.58 13.96 -10.70
C PHE A 271 -15.48 12.72 -10.80
N PHE A 272 -15.90 12.14 -9.67
CA PHE A 272 -16.79 10.98 -9.68
C PHE A 272 -18.17 11.33 -10.25
N ASN A 273 -18.73 12.49 -9.90
CA ASN A 273 -19.99 12.96 -10.47
C ASN A 273 -19.91 13.15 -11.99
N ALA A 274 -18.83 13.77 -12.49
CA ALA A 274 -18.62 13.98 -13.92
C ALA A 274 -18.49 12.67 -14.71
N ASN A 275 -18.06 11.59 -14.05
CA ASN A 275 -17.91 10.26 -14.65
C ASN A 275 -19.05 9.30 -14.30
N ASN A 276 -20.15 9.78 -13.70
CA ASN A 276 -21.30 8.98 -13.26
C ASN A 276 -20.93 7.83 -12.30
N VAL A 277 -19.89 8.02 -11.49
CA VAL A 277 -19.46 7.04 -10.47
C VAL A 277 -20.23 7.30 -9.18
N LYS A 278 -20.93 6.28 -8.68
CA LYS A 278 -21.57 6.32 -7.35
C LYS A 278 -20.47 6.24 -6.28
N ALA A 279 -20.32 7.29 -5.49
CA ALA A 279 -19.28 7.35 -4.46
C ALA A 279 -19.84 7.70 -3.08
N LEU A 280 -19.46 6.91 -2.08
CA LEU A 280 -19.68 7.19 -0.66
C LEU A 280 -18.37 7.70 -0.05
N PHE A 281 -18.40 8.78 0.72
CA PHE A 281 -17.23 9.35 1.37
C PHE A 281 -17.28 9.05 2.86
N LEU A 282 -16.27 8.37 3.38
CA LEU A 282 -16.14 7.94 4.78
C LEU A 282 -14.89 8.50 5.44
#